data_AF-A0A6I7X3Y8-F1
#
_entry.id   AF-A0A6I7X3Y8-F1
#
_cell.length_a   1.000
_cell.length_b   1.000
_cell.length_c   1.000
_cell.angle_alpha   90.00
_cell.angle_beta   90.00
_cell.angle_gamma   90.00
#
_symmetry.space_group_name_H-M   'P 1'
#
loop_
_entity.id
_entity.type
_entity.pdbx_description
1 polymer ?
#
loop_
_entity_poly.entity_id
_entity_poly.type
_entity_poly.pdbx_seq_one_letter_code
_entity_poly.pdbx_strand_id
1 'polypeptide(L)' 'MSEDEWKVRINADFIAMLPEAVSVLQLFGEGMDERRKMQLNKSQSVRSNKTGRNVPCPCGSGKKYKKCCALKGQEGYLH' A
#
# COMPACT_ATOMS: atom_id res chain seq x y z
N MET A 1 32.05 8.64 -43.63
CA MET A 1 31.39 8.69 -42.33
C MET A 1 32.20 7.83 -41.39
N SER A 2 32.84 8.44 -40.40
CA SER A 2 33.78 7.75 -39.50
C SER A 2 33.04 6.94 -38.42
N GLU A 3 33.76 6.06 -37.74
CA GLU A 3 33.21 5.26 -36.63
C GLU A 3 32.71 6.14 -35.46
N ASP A 4 33.21 7.36 -35.34
CA ASP A 4 32.78 8.26 -34.26
C ASP A 4 31.50 9.02 -34.64
N GLU A 5 31.33 9.35 -35.92
CA GLU A 5 30.14 10.07 -36.40
C GLU A 5 28.85 9.24 -36.29
N TRP A 6 28.89 7.93 -36.53
CA TRP A 6 27.68 7.09 -36.39
C TRP A 6 27.28 6.89 -34.93
N LYS A 7 28.24 6.78 -34.01
CA LYS A 7 27.96 6.66 -32.56
C LYS A 7 27.31 7.92 -32.02
N VAL A 8 27.85 9.08 -32.39
CA VAL A 8 27.26 10.39 -32.02
C VAL A 8 25.84 10.50 -32.56
N ARG A 9 25.60 10.06 -33.80
CA ARG A 9 24.27 10.10 -34.40
C ARG A 9 23.27 9.15 -33.75
N ILE A 10 23.66 7.89 -33.47
CA ILE A 10 22.80 6.95 -32.74
C ILE A 10 22.42 7.50 -31.35
N ASN A 11 23.38 8.08 -30.64
CA ASN A 11 23.11 8.68 -29.34
C ASN A 11 22.14 9.87 -29.47
N ALA A 12 22.31 10.72 -30.48
CA ALA A 12 21.41 11.84 -30.74
C ALA A 12 20.00 11.38 -31.11
N ASP A 13 19.88 10.36 -31.97
CA ASP A 13 18.59 9.78 -32.38
C ASP A 13 17.85 9.14 -31.19
N PHE A 14 18.58 8.46 -30.29
CA PHE A 14 17.99 7.88 -29.09
C PHE A 14 17.53 8.94 -28.09
N ILE A 15 18.33 9.99 -27.88
CA ILE A 15 17.97 11.13 -27.03
C ILE A 15 16.75 11.86 -27.59
N ALA A 16 16.66 11.98 -28.91
CA ALA A 16 15.53 12.62 -29.57
C ALA A 16 14.19 11.88 -29.36
N MET A 17 14.22 10.58 -29.02
CA MET A 17 13.01 9.79 -28.71
C MET A 17 12.57 9.87 -27.24
N LEU A 18 13.41 10.43 -26.35
CA LEU A 18 13.13 10.49 -24.91
C LEU A 18 11.89 11.32 -24.56
N PRO A 19 11.61 12.49 -25.17
CA PRO A 19 10.44 13.29 -24.82
C PRO A 19 9.10 12.55 -25.02
N GLU A 20 8.95 11.85 -26.13
CA GLU A 20 7.77 11.04 -26.44
C GLU A 20 7.67 9.83 -25.51
N ALA A 21 8.79 9.15 -25.24
CA ALA A 21 8.82 8.02 -24.32
C ALA A 21 8.39 8.43 -22.90
N VAL A 22 8.88 9.57 -22.40
CA VAL A 22 8.48 10.12 -21.10
C VAL A 22 7.00 10.47 -21.09
N SER A 23 6.48 11.08 -22.16
CA SER A 23 5.06 11.44 -22.29
C SER A 23 4.14 10.21 -22.21
N VAL A 24 4.50 9.12 -22.90
CA VAL A 24 3.75 7.85 -22.85
C VAL A 24 3.76 7.24 -21.44
N LEU A 25 4.91 7.26 -20.76
CA LEU A 25 5.04 6.74 -19.39
C LEU A 25 4.22 7.56 -18.38
N GLN A 26 4.18 8.89 -18.53
CA GLN A 26 3.38 9.78 -17.69
C GLN A 26 1.88 9.50 -17.82
N LEU A 27 1.37 9.41 -19.06
CA LEU A 27 -0.04 9.08 -19.33
C LEU A 27 -0.45 7.74 -18.71
N PHE A 28 0.44 6.74 -18.76
CA PHE A 28 0.18 5.45 -18.12
C PHE A 28 0.19 5.54 -16.58
N GLY A 29 1.04 6.38 -16.00
CA GLY A 29 1.15 6.61 -14.56
C GLY A 29 -0.10 7.25 -13.94
N GLU A 30 -0.68 8.25 -14.59
CA GLU A 30 -1.86 8.99 -14.09
C GLU A 30 -3.07 8.06 -13.82
N GLY A 31 -3.29 7.09 -14.70
CA GLY A 31 -4.36 6.09 -14.53
C GLY A 31 -4.14 5.13 -13.35
N MET A 32 -2.89 4.87 -12.96
CA MET A 32 -2.55 4.02 -11.81
C MET A 32 -2.68 4.77 -10.48
N ASP A 33 -2.35 6.06 -10.45
CA ASP A 33 -2.42 6.87 -9.24
C ASP A 33 -3.85 7.05 -8.72
N GLU A 34 -4.83 7.20 -9.62
CA GLU A 34 -6.25 7.25 -9.23
C GLU A 34 -6.72 5.91 -8.64
N ARG A 35 -6.29 4.78 -9.21
CA ARG A 35 -6.59 3.45 -8.63
C ARG A 35 -5.96 3.29 -7.24
N ARG A 36 -4.74 3.79 -7.04
CA ARG A 36 -4.05 3.78 -5.74
C ARG A 36 -4.79 4.62 -4.69
N LYS A 37 -5.20 5.84 -5.04
CA LYS A 37 -5.97 6.73 -4.15
C LYS A 37 -7.30 6.09 -3.75
N MET A 38 -8.02 5.49 -4.70
CA MET A 38 -9.30 4.81 -4.44
C MET A 38 -9.14 3.60 -3.50
N GLN A 39 -8.05 2.83 -3.63
CA GLN A 39 -7.75 1.72 -2.71
C GLN A 39 -7.42 2.19 -1.30
N LEU A 40 -6.64 3.26 -1.16
CA LEU A 40 -6.33 3.86 0.15
C LEU A 40 -7.59 4.36 0.85
N ASN A 41 -8.48 5.05 0.14
CA ASN A 41 -9.78 5.49 0.69
C ASN A 41 -10.67 4.31 1.11
N LYS A 42 -10.69 3.22 0.34
CA LYS A 42 -11.46 2.01 0.70
C LYS A 42 -10.99 1.40 2.02
N SER A 43 -9.67 1.37 2.25
CA SER A 43 -9.08 0.81 3.48
C SER A 43 -9.27 1.65 4.74
N GLN A 44 -9.59 2.94 4.61
CA GLN A 44 -9.86 3.82 5.76
C GLN A 44 -11.27 3.65 6.34
N SER A 45 -12.19 3.00 5.61
CA SER A 45 -13.63 2.97 5.95
C SER A 45 -14.02 2.17 7.20
N VAL A 46 -13.11 1.41 7.84
CA VAL A 46 -13.40 0.73 9.11
C VAL A 46 -12.17 0.71 10.02
N ARG A 47 -11.76 1.88 10.54
CA ARG A 47 -11.00 1.90 11.81
C ARG A 47 -12.01 1.74 12.95
N SER A 48 -12.59 0.54 13.10
CA SER A 48 -13.27 0.24 14.35
C SER A 48 -12.24 0.35 15.48
N ASN A 49 -12.64 0.97 16.59
CA ASN A 49 -11.80 1.18 17.77
C ASN A 49 -11.55 -0.16 18.46
N LYS A 50 -10.85 -1.07 17.77
CA LYS A 50 -10.60 -2.44 18.21
C LYS A 50 -9.67 -2.34 19.41
N THR A 51 -10.20 -2.63 20.59
CA THR A 51 -9.38 -2.77 21.79
C THR A 51 -8.23 -3.73 21.49
N GLY A 52 -7.00 -3.24 21.62
CA GLY A 52 -5.81 -4.02 21.32
C GLY A 52 -5.78 -5.29 22.17
N ARG A 53 -5.69 -6.47 21.55
CA ARG A 53 -5.76 -7.77 22.25
C ARG A 53 -4.79 -7.92 23.43
N ASN A 54 -3.66 -7.21 23.42
CA ASN A 54 -2.63 -7.29 24.48
C ASN A 54 -2.73 -6.21 25.56
N VAL A 55 -3.61 -5.20 25.42
CA VAL A 55 -3.76 -4.13 26.43
C VAL A 55 -4.51 -4.63 27.67
N PRO A 56 -4.35 -4.00 28.84
CA PRO A 56 -5.18 -4.27 30.01
C PRO A 56 -6.67 -4.21 29.66
N CYS A 57 -7.45 -5.13 30.20
CA CYS A 57 -8.86 -5.27 29.87
C CYS A 57 -9.66 -4.09 30.46
N PRO A 58 -10.53 -3.41 29.70
CA PRO A 58 -11.30 -2.25 30.18
C PRO A 58 -12.34 -2.61 31.25
N CYS A 59 -12.57 -3.90 31.55
CA CYS A 59 -13.42 -4.32 32.66
C CYS A 59 -12.75 -4.21 34.04
N GLY A 60 -11.51 -3.73 34.13
CA GLY A 60 -10.80 -3.55 35.40
C GLY A 60 -10.18 -4.82 35.97
N SER A 61 -10.17 -5.94 35.23
CA SER A 61 -9.65 -7.23 35.74
C SER A 61 -8.11 -7.30 35.86
N GLY A 62 -7.37 -6.31 35.35
CA GLY A 62 -5.91 -6.33 35.25
C GLY A 62 -5.34 -7.34 34.23
N LYS A 63 -6.15 -8.22 33.64
CA LYS A 63 -5.74 -9.19 32.62
C LYS A 63 -5.66 -8.53 31.24
N LYS A 64 -4.85 -9.09 30.32
CA LYS A 64 -4.86 -8.66 28.90
C LYS A 64 -6.24 -8.91 28.27
N TYR A 65 -6.74 -8.03 27.41
CA TYR A 65 -8.07 -8.14 26.77
C TYR A 65 -8.30 -9.53 26.13
N LYS A 66 -7.29 -10.07 25.43
CA LYS A 66 -7.31 -11.40 24.80
C LYS A 66 -7.44 -12.59 25.77
N LYS A 67 -7.19 -12.37 27.06
CA LYS A 67 -7.29 -13.36 28.14
C LYS A 67 -8.47 -13.08 29.09
N CYS A 68 -9.35 -12.15 28.73
CA CYS A 68 -10.46 -11.72 29.58
C CYS A 68 -11.73 -11.56 28.75
N CYS A 69 -12.22 -10.34 28.49
CA CYS A 69 -13.48 -10.12 27.79
C CYS A 69 -13.51 -10.69 26.36
N ALA A 70 -12.35 -10.86 25.71
CA ALA A 70 -12.29 -11.52 24.41
C ALA A 70 -12.54 -13.04 24.46
N LEU A 71 -12.44 -13.67 25.64
CA LEU A 71 -12.67 -15.10 25.85
C LEU A 71 -14.06 -15.42 26.40
N LYS A 72 -14.82 -14.44 26.88
CA LYS A 72 -16.17 -14.63 27.47
C LYS A 72 -17.21 -15.26 26.53
N GLY A 73 -16.84 -15.67 25.32
CA GLY A 73 -17.63 -16.49 24.40
C GLY A 73 -17.19 -17.95 24.27
N GLN A 74 -16.21 -18.44 25.05
CA GLN A 74 -15.67 -19.82 24.95
C GLN A 74 -15.69 -20.63 26.25
N GLU A 75 -16.14 -20.06 27.37
CA GLU A 75 -16.29 -20.78 28.65
C GLU A 75 -17.70 -21.40 28.76
N GLY A 76 -18.10 -22.17 27.74
CA GLY A 76 -19.41 -22.84 27.67
C GLY A 76 -19.35 -24.31 27.26
N TYR A 77 -18.18 -24.95 27.26
CA TYR A 77 -18.03 -26.38 26.97
C TYR A 77 -17.04 -27.04 27.93
N LEU A 78 -17.41 -27.08 29.22
CA LEU A 78 -16.99 -28.13 30.13
C LEU A 78 -18.07 -28.21 31.23
N HIS A 79 -19.02 -29.12 31.00
CA HIS A 79 -19.89 -29.66 32.03
C HIS A 79 -19.57 -31.15 32.14
#